data_AF-A0A9Q8T243-F1
#
_entry.id   AF-A0A9Q8T243-F1
#
_cell.length_a   1.000
_cell.length_b   1.000
_cell.length_c   1.000
_cell.angle_alpha   90.00
_cell.angle_beta   90.00
_cell.angle_gamma   90.00
#
_symmetry.space_group_name_H-M   'P 1'
#
loop_
_entity.id
_entity.type
_entity.pdbx_description
1 polymer ?
#
loop_
_entity_poly.entity_id
_entity_poly.type
_entity_poly.pdbx_seq_one_letter_code
_entity_poly.pdbx_strand_id
1 'polypeptide(L)'
;MIFIHLDKGKEFVDHHNIFIAGSPEVTDGIKAHHSSWEIDDVDSQVVGHHYLIRKGHINVFGVGRHVLGSQIFDYWFDPSGFVVEHYVDGDLVNEDSPNANEPAVAATVSSWGPDIPRAFFTKRYEDLPGLKDFPTMPIEA
;
A
#
# COMPACT_ATOMS: atom_id res chain seq x y z
N MET A 1 13.35 6.65 0.73
CA MET A 1 12.78 5.30 0.85
C MET A 1 13.55 4.38 -0.09
N ILE A 2 13.58 3.07 0.17
CA ILE A 2 14.24 2.07 -0.68
C ILE A 2 13.30 0.86 -0.83
N PHE A 3 13.28 0.31 -2.03
CA PHE A 3 12.51 -0.88 -2.43
C PHE A 3 13.52 -2.00 -2.71
N ILE A 4 13.32 -3.18 -2.10
CA ILE A 4 14.29 -4.27 -2.11
C ILE A 4 13.60 -5.55 -2.57
N HIS A 5 14.05 -6.08 -3.70
CA HIS A 5 13.66 -7.39 -4.21
C HIS A 5 14.59 -8.51 -3.74
N LEU A 6 14.15 -9.77 -3.87
CA LEU A 6 14.98 -10.95 -3.62
C LEU A 6 15.83 -11.25 -4.85
N ASP A 7 17.15 -11.27 -4.68
CA ASP A 7 18.05 -11.61 -5.79
C ASP A 7 17.96 -13.11 -6.13
N LYS A 8 17.42 -13.40 -7.31
CA LYS A 8 17.36 -14.73 -7.93
C LYS A 8 18.14 -14.78 -9.25
N GLY A 9 19.10 -13.89 -9.45
CA GLY A 9 19.89 -13.76 -10.67
C GLY A 9 19.02 -13.31 -11.86
N LYS A 10 18.95 -14.15 -12.89
CA LYS A 10 18.17 -13.87 -14.12
C LYS A 10 16.66 -14.07 -13.98
N GLU A 11 16.21 -14.78 -12.94
CA GLU A 11 14.78 -15.01 -12.73
C GLU A 11 14.10 -13.69 -12.35
N PHE A 12 13.00 -13.38 -13.04
CA PHE A 12 12.17 -12.23 -12.72
C PHE A 12 11.44 -12.44 -11.40
N VAL A 13 11.51 -11.45 -10.53
CA VAL A 13 10.87 -11.39 -9.22
C VAL A 13 10.10 -10.09 -9.07
N ASP A 14 9.22 -10.03 -8.06
CA ASP A 14 8.52 -8.79 -7.72
C ASP A 14 9.49 -7.63 -7.49
N HIS A 15 9.11 -6.44 -7.94
CA HIS A 15 9.83 -5.18 -7.75
C HIS A 15 10.36 -4.99 -6.32
N HIS A 16 9.61 -5.45 -5.32
CA HIS A 16 10.08 -5.50 -3.94
C HIS A 16 9.33 -6.51 -3.10
N ASN A 17 10.02 -7.02 -2.09
CA ASN A 17 9.46 -7.83 -1.00
C ASN A 17 9.56 -7.08 0.34
N ILE A 18 10.48 -6.12 0.43
CA ILE A 18 10.68 -5.26 1.58
C ILE A 18 10.87 -3.85 1.07
N PHE A 19 10.17 -2.88 1.68
CA PHE A 19 10.52 -1.48 1.52
C PHE A 19 10.84 -0.86 2.88
N ILE A 20 11.72 0.13 2.87
CA ILE A 20 12.12 0.87 4.08
C ILE A 20 12.01 2.36 3.78
N ALA A 21 11.28 3.08 4.64
CA ALA A 21 11.10 4.52 4.53
C ALA A 21 11.40 5.20 5.87
N GLY A 22 12.09 6.34 5.80
CA GLY A 22 12.13 7.27 6.93
C GLY A 22 10.80 8.01 7.02
N SER A 23 10.30 8.22 8.24
CA SER A 23 9.06 8.95 8.49
C SER A 23 9.26 9.94 9.64
N PRO A 24 8.83 11.22 9.48
CA PRO A 24 8.79 12.16 10.59
C PRO A 24 7.88 11.73 11.75
N GLU A 25 6.89 10.86 11.48
CA GLU A 25 5.96 10.34 12.48
C GLU A 25 6.60 9.24 13.36
N VAL A 26 7.74 8.68 12.95
CA VAL A 26 8.46 7.64 13.70
C VAL A 26 9.69 8.27 14.36
N THR A 27 9.56 8.61 15.64
CA THR A 27 10.60 9.29 16.43
C THR A 27 11.49 8.33 17.23
N ASP A 28 11.08 7.06 17.37
CA ASP A 28 11.85 6.04 18.06
C ASP A 28 11.64 4.63 17.45
N GLY A 29 12.73 3.88 17.37
CA GLY A 29 12.76 2.50 16.88
C GLY A 29 12.35 2.31 15.41
N ILE A 30 11.91 1.08 15.10
CA ILE A 30 11.42 0.66 13.78
C ILE A 30 9.94 0.29 13.94
N LYS A 31 9.10 0.70 12.99
CA LYS A 31 7.67 0.38 12.95
C LYS A 31 7.34 -0.25 11.61
N ALA A 32 6.47 -1.27 11.64
CA ALA A 32 5.88 -1.81 10.42
C ALA A 32 4.95 -0.77 9.80
N HIS A 33 5.08 -0.52 8.50
CA HIS A 33 4.28 0.48 7.80
C HIS A 33 2.97 -0.10 7.23
N HIS A 34 3.05 -1.22 6.52
CA HIS A 34 1.93 -2.05 6.10
C HIS A 34 2.43 -3.46 5.74
N SER A 35 1.51 -4.39 5.50
CA SER A 35 1.78 -5.67 4.83
C SER A 35 0.97 -5.73 3.55
N SER A 36 1.58 -6.21 2.46
CA SER A 36 0.97 -6.24 1.13
C SER A 36 0.70 -7.66 0.69
N TRP A 37 -0.42 -7.88 0.02
CA TRP A 37 -0.89 -9.18 -0.43
C TRP A 37 -1.32 -9.10 -1.90
N GLU A 38 -0.71 -9.93 -2.73
CA GLU A 38 -1.06 -10.02 -4.13
C GLU A 38 -2.45 -10.66 -4.29
N ILE A 39 -3.19 -10.18 -5.28
CA ILE A 39 -4.47 -10.76 -5.70
C ILE A 39 -4.41 -11.13 -7.20
N ASP A 40 -5.37 -11.93 -7.65
CA ASP A 40 -5.35 -12.53 -9.00
C ASP A 40 -5.29 -11.50 -10.15
N ASP A 41 -6.17 -10.50 -10.14
CA ASP A 41 -6.30 -9.54 -11.24
C ASP A 41 -6.97 -8.22 -10.81
N VAL A 42 -7.02 -7.26 -11.74
CA VAL A 42 -7.65 -5.96 -11.52
C VAL A 42 -9.17 -6.07 -11.27
N ASP A 43 -9.84 -7.07 -11.82
CA ASP A 43 -11.27 -7.28 -11.56
C ASP A 43 -11.48 -7.69 -10.10
N SER A 44 -10.63 -8.59 -9.59
CA SER A 44 -10.57 -9.00 -8.19
C SER A 44 -10.27 -7.81 -7.27
N GLN A 45 -9.41 -6.88 -7.71
CA GLN A 45 -9.11 -5.65 -6.97
C GLN A 45 -10.39 -4.83 -6.76
N VAL A 46 -11.11 -4.57 -7.85
CA VAL A 46 -12.30 -3.71 -7.83
C VAL A 46 -13.46 -4.39 -7.11
N VAL A 47 -13.67 -5.69 -7.34
CA VAL A 47 -14.69 -6.49 -6.64
C VAL A 47 -14.40 -6.54 -5.14
N GLY A 48 -13.15 -6.81 -4.76
CA GLY A 48 -12.69 -6.84 -3.38
C GLY A 48 -12.86 -5.48 -2.69
N HIS A 49 -12.47 -4.40 -3.35
CA HIS A 49 -12.65 -3.04 -2.86
C HIS A 49 -14.11 -2.77 -2.49
N HIS A 50 -15.04 -2.98 -3.44
CA HIS A 50 -16.46 -2.75 -3.18
C HIS A 50 -17.06 -3.73 -2.18
N TYR A 51 -16.57 -4.97 -2.10
CA TYR A 51 -16.99 -5.93 -1.08
C TYR A 51 -16.63 -5.42 0.33
N LEU A 52 -15.39 -4.97 0.53
CA LEU A 52 -14.91 -4.46 1.82
C LEU A 52 -15.65 -3.19 2.25
N ILE A 53 -15.92 -2.26 1.31
CA ILE A 53 -16.80 -1.11 1.59
C ILE A 53 -18.18 -1.57 2.08
N ARG A 54 -18.84 -2.50 1.37
CA ARG A 54 -20.18 -2.98 1.73
C ARG A 54 -20.22 -3.66 3.09
N LYS A 55 -19.11 -4.28 3.50
CA LYS A 55 -18.94 -4.90 4.81
C LYS A 55 -18.63 -3.91 5.92
N GLY A 56 -18.33 -2.66 5.60
CA GLY A 56 -18.02 -1.63 6.59
C GLY A 56 -16.56 -1.64 7.03
N HIS A 57 -15.66 -2.24 6.24
CA HIS A 57 -14.22 -2.07 6.47
C HIS A 57 -13.77 -0.65 6.16
N ILE A 58 -12.70 -0.21 6.81
CA ILE A 58 -12.21 1.15 6.73
C ILE A 58 -11.09 1.23 5.68
N ASN A 59 -11.40 1.88 4.55
CA ASN A 59 -10.43 2.17 3.51
C ASN A 59 -9.47 3.28 3.97
N VAL A 60 -8.18 3.15 3.63
CA VAL A 60 -7.13 4.11 3.99
C VAL A 60 -6.87 5.08 2.86
N PHE A 61 -6.65 4.57 1.65
CA PHE A 61 -6.19 5.37 0.51
C PHE A 61 -7.11 5.16 -0.70
N GLY A 62 -7.51 3.93 -1.01
CA GLY A 62 -8.38 3.61 -2.14
C GLY A 62 -7.60 3.01 -3.31
N VAL A 63 -8.32 2.70 -4.39
CA VAL A 63 -7.71 2.08 -5.57
C VAL A 63 -6.89 3.09 -6.36
N GLY A 64 -5.62 2.78 -6.60
CA GLY A 64 -4.69 3.62 -7.37
C GLY A 64 -3.57 2.79 -7.99
N ARG A 65 -2.64 3.44 -8.68
CA ARG A 65 -1.41 2.81 -9.20
C ARG A 65 -0.18 3.55 -8.72
N HIS A 66 0.79 2.82 -8.18
CA HIS A 66 2.08 3.38 -7.81
C HIS A 66 2.89 3.79 -9.04
N VAL A 67 3.72 4.84 -8.90
CA VAL A 67 4.74 5.16 -9.92
C VAL A 67 5.89 4.15 -9.80
N LEU A 68 6.33 3.87 -8.57
CA LEU A 68 7.43 2.96 -8.28
C LEU A 68 6.91 1.52 -8.22
N GLY A 69 7.43 0.66 -9.09
CA GLY A 69 7.00 -0.73 -9.22
C GLY A 69 5.64 -0.95 -9.89
N SER A 70 4.98 0.12 -10.34
CA SER A 70 3.75 0.11 -11.16
C SER A 70 2.53 -0.65 -10.59
N GLN A 71 2.62 -1.23 -9.39
CA GLN A 71 1.53 -2.03 -8.83
C GLN A 71 0.27 -1.18 -8.63
N ILE A 72 -0.88 -1.76 -8.98
CA ILE A 72 -2.19 -1.27 -8.55
C ILE A 72 -2.33 -1.63 -7.08
N PHE A 73 -2.80 -0.68 -6.28
CA PHE A 73 -2.91 -0.80 -4.83
C PHE A 73 -4.35 -0.55 -4.37
N ASP A 74 -4.69 -1.07 -3.20
CA ASP A 74 -5.79 -0.60 -2.36
C ASP A 74 -5.47 -0.86 -0.88
N TYR A 75 -5.52 0.19 -0.07
CA TYR A 75 -5.09 0.16 1.32
C TYR A 75 -6.27 0.18 2.29
N TRP A 76 -6.19 -0.67 3.32
CA TRP A 76 -7.22 -0.89 4.32
C TRP A 76 -6.63 -0.90 5.72
N PHE A 77 -7.40 -0.48 6.72
CA PHE A 77 -7.11 -0.87 8.09
C PHE A 77 -7.61 -2.28 8.32
N ASP A 78 -6.86 -3.09 9.05
CA ASP A 78 -7.33 -4.35 9.63
C ASP A 78 -8.06 -4.09 10.96
N PRO A 79 -8.69 -5.11 11.58
CA PRO A 79 -9.38 -4.94 12.87
C PRO A 79 -8.49 -4.50 14.04
N SER A 80 -7.16 -4.62 13.93
CA SER A 80 -6.20 -4.15 14.93
C SER A 80 -5.76 -2.70 14.71
N GLY A 81 -6.14 -2.08 13.60
CA GLY A 81 -5.67 -0.76 13.17
C GLY A 81 -4.34 -0.78 12.43
N PHE A 82 -3.86 -1.96 12.03
CA PHE A 82 -2.72 -2.08 11.15
C PHE A 82 -3.14 -1.87 9.69
N VAL A 83 -2.24 -1.34 8.85
CA VAL A 83 -2.56 -1.12 7.43
C VAL A 83 -2.16 -2.34 6.60
N VAL A 84 -3.09 -2.78 5.76
CA VAL A 84 -2.94 -3.87 4.81
C VAL A 84 -3.16 -3.33 3.39
N GLU A 85 -2.35 -3.79 2.45
CA GLU A 85 -2.47 -3.49 1.02
C GLU A 85 -2.90 -4.75 0.26
N HIS A 86 -3.90 -4.62 -0.62
CA HIS A 86 -4.11 -5.57 -1.71
C HIS A 86 -3.48 -4.97 -2.96
N TYR A 87 -2.64 -5.72 -3.67
CA TYR A 87 -1.98 -5.24 -4.88
C TYR A 87 -2.07 -6.22 -6.05
N VAL A 88 -1.89 -5.69 -7.25
CA VAL A 88 -1.81 -6.48 -8.50
C VAL A 88 -1.05 -5.72 -9.60
N ASP A 89 -0.60 -6.43 -10.63
CA ASP A 89 0.00 -5.85 -11.85
C ASP A 89 1.22 -4.95 -11.56
N GLY A 90 2.15 -5.50 -10.75
CA GLY A 90 3.44 -4.88 -10.45
C GLY A 90 4.53 -5.25 -11.46
N ASP A 91 5.54 -4.39 -11.58
CA ASP A 91 6.71 -4.66 -12.42
C ASP A 91 7.53 -5.82 -11.85
N LEU A 92 8.04 -6.65 -12.75
CA LEU A 92 9.03 -7.68 -12.42
C LEU A 92 10.43 -7.20 -12.79
N VAL A 93 11.39 -7.54 -11.93
CA VAL A 93 12.79 -7.12 -12.03
C VAL A 93 13.73 -8.31 -11.80
N ASN A 94 15.00 -8.17 -12.19
CA ASN A 94 16.06 -9.15 -12.02
C ASN A 94 17.44 -8.46 -11.94
N GLU A 95 18.55 -9.20 -11.95
CA GLU A 95 19.91 -8.64 -11.84
C GLU A 95 20.31 -7.65 -12.96
N ASP A 96 19.63 -7.70 -14.12
CA ASP A 96 19.88 -6.80 -15.25
C ASP A 96 19.03 -5.51 -15.19
N SER A 97 18.10 -5.44 -14.23
CA SER A 97 17.20 -4.29 -14.08
C SER A 97 17.98 -3.10 -13.49
N PRO A 98 17.96 -1.93 -14.13
CA PRO A 98 18.72 -0.78 -13.64
C PRO A 98 18.11 -0.23 -12.35
N ASN A 99 18.96 0.17 -11.41
CA ASN A 99 18.52 0.94 -10.25
C ASN A 99 18.03 2.32 -10.68
N ALA A 100 16.86 2.72 -10.20
CA ALA A 100 16.29 4.05 -10.41
C ALA A 100 16.24 4.84 -9.09
N ASN A 101 16.33 6.16 -9.18
CA ASN A 101 16.17 7.06 -8.04
C ASN A 101 15.17 8.15 -8.40
N GLU A 102 14.14 8.30 -7.58
CA GLU A 102 13.12 9.33 -7.72
C GLU A 102 13.02 10.19 -6.45
N PRO A 103 12.67 11.48 -6.58
CA PRO A 103 12.38 12.30 -5.40
C PRO A 103 11.24 11.70 -4.59
N ALA A 104 11.37 11.67 -3.26
CA ALA A 104 10.31 11.20 -2.36
C ALA A 104 9.25 12.30 -2.16
N VAL A 105 8.35 12.46 -3.14
CA VAL A 105 7.30 13.49 -3.16
C VAL A 105 5.95 12.87 -3.50
N ALA A 106 4.84 13.55 -3.19
CA ALA A 106 3.50 13.02 -3.47
C ALA A 106 3.31 12.58 -4.94
N ALA A 107 3.89 13.33 -5.89
CA ALA A 107 3.82 13.02 -7.33
C ALA A 107 4.51 11.70 -7.73
N THR A 108 5.40 11.15 -6.90
CA THR A 108 6.07 9.86 -7.14
C THR A 108 5.44 8.72 -6.37
N VAL A 109 4.38 8.98 -5.59
CA VAL A 109 3.64 7.94 -4.88
C VAL A 109 2.66 7.25 -5.82
N SER A 110 1.85 7.99 -6.57
CA SER A 110 0.79 7.42 -7.41
C SER A 110 0.69 8.09 -8.78
N SER A 111 0.60 7.28 -9.83
CA SER A 111 0.34 7.70 -11.21
C SER A 111 -1.11 8.14 -11.41
N TRP A 112 -2.05 7.41 -10.81
CA TRP A 112 -3.48 7.72 -10.76
C TRP A 112 -4.09 7.13 -9.49
N GLY A 113 -5.26 7.65 -9.11
CA GLY A 113 -5.95 7.27 -7.88
C GLY A 113 -6.59 8.49 -7.20
N PRO A 114 -7.17 8.31 -6.00
CA PRO A 114 -7.62 9.42 -5.18
C PRO A 114 -6.44 10.24 -4.62
N ASP A 115 -6.75 11.41 -4.06
CA ASP A 115 -5.76 12.22 -3.34
C ASP A 115 -5.21 11.46 -2.12
N ILE A 116 -3.90 11.63 -1.84
CA ILE A 116 -3.22 10.93 -0.76
C ILE A 116 -3.72 11.43 0.60
N PRO A 117 -4.40 10.59 1.40
CA PRO A 117 -4.89 11.01 2.71
C PRO A 117 -3.74 11.01 3.72
N ARG A 118 -3.81 11.93 4.70
CA ARG A 118 -2.82 12.02 5.78
C ARG A 118 -2.71 10.71 6.56
N ALA A 119 -3.82 10.01 6.78
CA ALA A 119 -3.87 8.68 7.40
C ALA A 119 -2.93 7.66 6.76
N PHE A 120 -2.63 7.77 5.47
CA PHE A 120 -1.69 6.88 4.80
C PHE A 120 -0.28 6.96 5.39
N PHE A 121 0.16 8.15 5.81
CA PHE A 121 1.48 8.35 6.41
C PHE A 121 1.46 8.13 7.93
N THR A 122 0.38 8.57 8.58
CA THR A 122 0.30 8.57 10.05
C THR A 122 -0.20 7.26 10.63
N LYS A 123 -0.90 6.46 9.82
CA LYS A 123 -1.55 5.19 10.21
C LYS A 123 -2.58 5.36 11.33
N ARG A 124 -3.20 6.56 11.38
CA ARG A 124 -4.17 6.93 12.40
C ARG A 124 -5.54 7.15 11.78
N TYR A 125 -6.58 6.61 12.41
CA TYR A 125 -7.96 6.75 11.97
C TYR A 125 -8.43 8.22 12.00
N GLU A 126 -7.97 9.01 12.97
CA GLU A 126 -8.34 10.42 13.14
C GLU A 126 -7.88 11.30 11.99
N ASP A 127 -6.89 10.84 11.23
CA ASP A 127 -6.35 11.52 10.06
C ASP A 127 -7.08 11.09 8.76
N LEU A 128 -8.13 10.26 8.83
CA LEU A 128 -8.95 9.88 7.68
C LEU A 128 -9.91 11.02 7.29
N PRO A 129 -10.02 11.33 5.98
CA PRO A 129 -10.95 12.34 5.51
C PRO A 129 -12.41 11.98 5.86
N GLY A 130 -13.08 12.85 6.62
CA GLY A 130 -14.51 12.74 6.88
C GLY A 130 -14.92 11.68 7.92
N LEU A 131 -13.98 10.98 8.55
CA LEU A 131 -14.29 10.06 9.65
C LEU A 131 -14.64 10.87 10.91
N LYS A 132 -15.87 10.70 11.41
CA LYS A 132 -16.37 11.40 12.62
C LYS A 132 -16.49 10.49 13.84
N ASP A 133 -16.84 9.23 13.60
CA ASP A 133 -16.98 8.17 14.60
C ASP A 133 -16.14 6.97 14.16
N PHE A 134 -15.54 6.26 15.10
CA PHE A 134 -14.77 5.03 14.81
C PHE A 134 -15.76 3.86 14.66
N PRO A 135 -16.00 3.35 13.45
CA PRO A 135 -16.87 2.20 13.31
C PRO A 135 -16.19 0.98 13.93
N THR A 136 -16.97 0.14 14.61
CA THR A 136 -16.50 -1.19 14.98
C THR A 136 -16.33 -1.98 13.70
N MET A 137 -15.08 -2.27 13.34
CA MET A 137 -14.76 -3.10 12.18
C MET A 137 -15.38 -4.48 12.35
N PRO A 138 -15.93 -5.09 11.29
CA PRO A 138 -16.39 -6.47 11.35
C PRO A 138 -15.22 -7.38 11.73
N ILE A 139 -15.39 -8.16 12.78
CA ILE A 139 -14.52 -9.31 13.06
C ILE A 139 -15.24 -10.51 12.45
N GLU A 140 -15.05 -10.74 11.15
CA GLU A 140 -15.46 -12.00 10.54
C GLU A 140 -14.31 -13.01 10.77
N ALA A 141 -14.65 -14.18 11.33
CA ALA A 141 -13.76 -15.29 11.64
C ALA A 141 -13.59 -16.22 10.44
#